data_AF-A0A067CEY9-F1
#
_entry.id   AF-A0A067CEY9-F1
#
_cell.length_a   1.000
_cell.length_b   1.000
_cell.length_c   1.000
_cell.angle_alpha   90.00
_cell.angle_beta   90.00
_cell.angle_gamma   90.00
#
_symmetry.space_group_name_H-M   'P 1'
#
loop_
_entity.id
_entity.type
_entity.pdbx_description
1 polymer ?
#
loop_
_entity_poly.entity_id
_entity_poly.type
_entity_poly.pdbx_seq_one_letter_code
_entity_poly.pdbx_strand_id
1 'polypeptide(L)'
;MRWTSLVLILLALVERALGGCAYADLNLPANASILVADASCTSGPVCGVGPDCMVYDSFQSDWNSYLRFNAIGDLSGYTQPNLSVANASFLTLAKIKAPPTLTSLTLTNISRVHLRGIQATQWSPLTDLLFYNASIMLTNNIQWPPSLRLAMFRDIDLNNIPQGLPSTVQELAVQGNKLVDLTYLPENLTFLYEASGILA
;
A
#
# COMPACT_ATOMS: atom_id res chain seq x y z
N MET A 1 -22.69 29.13 -30.47
CA MET A 1 -22.45 28.05 -29.50
C MET A 1 -21.74 26.88 -30.18
N ARG A 2 -20.41 26.88 -30.32
CA ARG A 2 -19.61 25.72 -30.80
C ARG A 2 -18.09 25.90 -30.65
N TRP A 3 -17.64 26.79 -29.77
CA TRP A 3 -16.22 27.14 -29.64
C TRP A 3 -15.60 26.76 -28.29
N THR A 4 -16.42 26.42 -27.27
CA THR A 4 -15.93 26.06 -25.94
C THR A 4 -15.44 24.61 -25.83
N SER A 5 -15.90 23.70 -26.70
CA SER A 5 -15.52 22.27 -26.64
C SER A 5 -14.14 21.95 -27.22
N LEU A 6 -13.63 22.75 -28.17
CA LEU A 6 -12.29 22.54 -28.75
C LEU A 6 -11.16 22.93 -27.79
N VAL A 7 -11.40 23.93 -26.93
CA VAL A 7 -10.43 24.39 -25.93
C VAL A 7 -10.23 23.37 -24.80
N LEU A 8 -11.28 22.68 -24.37
CA LEU A 8 -11.21 21.64 -23.33
C LEU A 8 -10.47 20.38 -23.81
N ILE A 9 -10.58 20.03 -25.09
CA ILE A 9 -9.88 18.86 -25.65
C ILE A 9 -8.38 19.15 -25.83
N LEU A 10 -8.00 20.39 -26.16
CA LEU A 10 -6.61 20.81 -26.25
C LEU A 10 -5.91 20.89 -24.88
N LEU A 11 -6.61 21.26 -23.80
CA LEU A 11 -6.03 21.27 -22.44
C LEU A 11 -5.73 19.86 -21.90
N ALA A 12 -6.57 18.86 -22.20
CA ALA A 12 -6.33 17.47 -21.78
C ALA A 12 -5.17 16.79 -22.55
N LEU A 13 -4.81 17.29 -23.73
CA LEU A 13 -3.70 16.78 -24.54
C LEU A 13 -2.35 17.41 -24.17
N VAL A 14 -2.33 18.60 -23.56
CA VAL A 14 -1.08 19.30 -23.18
C VAL A 14 -0.46 18.74 -21.89
N GLU A 15 -1.24 18.18 -20.96
CA GLU A 15 -0.68 17.54 -19.75
C GLU A 15 0.18 16.30 -20.07
N ARG A 16 -0.09 15.62 -21.19
CA ARG A 16 0.70 14.45 -21.62
C ARG A 16 2.05 14.80 -22.24
N ALA A 17 2.26 16.05 -22.67
CA ALA A 17 3.45 16.44 -23.43
C ALA A 17 4.58 17.04 -22.55
N LEU A 18 4.31 17.35 -21.28
CA LEU A 18 5.30 17.83 -20.30
C LEU A 18 5.33 16.98 -19.01
N GLY A 19 4.49 15.94 -18.93
CA GLY A 19 4.31 15.14 -17.72
C GLY A 19 5.54 14.27 -17.42
N GLY A 20 6.42 14.76 -16.55
CA GLY A 20 7.45 13.93 -15.93
C GLY A 20 6.82 12.70 -15.25
N CYS A 21 7.61 11.64 -15.10
CA CYS A 21 7.12 10.41 -14.47
C CYS A 21 6.51 10.70 -13.08
N ALA A 22 5.29 10.22 -12.84
CA ALA A 22 4.54 10.44 -11.59
C ALA A 22 5.25 9.92 -10.33
N TYR A 23 6.27 9.09 -10.54
CA TYR A 23 7.05 8.39 -9.52
C TYR A 23 8.48 8.90 -9.36
N ALA A 24 8.90 9.89 -10.15
CA ALA A 24 10.27 10.41 -10.12
C ALA A 24 10.66 11.02 -8.75
N ASP A 25 9.69 11.53 -8.00
CA ASP A 25 9.90 12.14 -6.68
C ASP A 25 9.97 11.13 -5.52
N LEU A 26 9.78 9.83 -5.78
CA LEU A 26 9.98 8.78 -4.77
C LEU A 26 11.46 8.60 -4.38
N ASN A 27 12.40 9.21 -5.12
CA ASN A 27 13.85 9.12 -4.89
C ASN A 27 14.35 7.66 -4.77
N LEU A 28 13.80 6.76 -5.58
CA LEU A 28 14.22 5.37 -5.64
C LEU A 28 15.45 5.21 -6.55
N PRO A 29 16.27 4.16 -6.34
CA PRO A 29 17.33 3.80 -7.28
C PRO A 29 16.81 3.63 -8.72
N ALA A 30 17.65 3.92 -9.73
CA ALA A 30 17.24 3.82 -11.13
C ALA A 30 16.77 2.41 -11.55
N ASN A 31 17.26 1.37 -10.87
CA ASN A 31 16.85 -0.02 -11.08
C ASN A 31 15.68 -0.47 -10.19
N ALA A 32 15.03 0.46 -9.49
CA ALA A 32 13.91 0.16 -8.63
C ALA A 32 12.64 -0.14 -9.42
N SER A 33 11.78 -0.92 -8.78
CA SER A 33 10.54 -1.44 -9.34
C SER A 33 9.31 -0.86 -8.65
N ILE A 34 8.31 -0.41 -9.41
CA ILE A 34 7.07 0.15 -8.88
C ILE A 34 5.90 -0.63 -9.49
N LEU A 35 5.07 -1.22 -8.63
CA LEU A 35 3.86 -1.92 -9.04
C LEU A 35 2.74 -0.91 -9.26
N VAL A 36 2.20 -0.86 -10.48
CA VAL A 36 1.17 0.10 -10.87
C VAL A 36 0.11 -0.55 -11.75
N ALA A 37 -1.07 0.07 -11.80
CA ALA A 37 -2.18 -0.29 -12.69
C ALA A 37 -2.80 1.00 -13.25
N ASP A 38 -1.96 1.95 -13.67
CA ASP A 38 -2.38 3.25 -14.19
C ASP A 38 -2.12 3.38 -15.70
N ALA A 39 -2.19 4.60 -16.23
CA ALA A 39 -1.98 4.88 -17.65
C ALA A 39 -0.56 4.55 -18.17
N SER A 40 0.40 4.27 -17.29
CA SER A 40 1.74 3.82 -17.65
C SER A 40 1.73 2.38 -18.17
N CYS A 41 0.73 1.56 -17.80
CA CYS A 41 0.62 0.19 -18.25
C CYS A 41 0.01 0.09 -19.65
N THR A 42 0.86 0.17 -20.68
CA THR A 42 0.42 0.13 -22.09
C THR A 42 0.23 -1.29 -22.63
N SER A 43 0.84 -2.29 -22.00
CA SER A 43 0.89 -3.69 -22.46
C SER A 43 0.08 -4.67 -21.61
N GLY A 44 -0.49 -4.22 -20.49
CA GLY A 44 -1.24 -5.07 -19.58
C GLY A 44 -2.05 -4.26 -18.56
N PRO A 45 -2.97 -4.91 -17.84
CA PRO A 45 -3.79 -4.25 -16.81
C PRO A 45 -2.99 -3.83 -15.57
N VAL A 46 -1.89 -4.53 -15.29
CA VAL A 46 -0.96 -4.24 -14.17
C VAL A 46 0.45 -4.38 -14.73
N CYS A 47 1.37 -3.53 -14.29
CA CYS A 47 2.74 -3.52 -14.80
C CYS A 47 3.74 -3.10 -13.73
N GLY A 48 5.01 -3.43 -14.00
CA GLY A 48 6.15 -2.90 -13.25
C GLY A 48 6.79 -1.75 -14.03
N VAL A 49 6.93 -0.60 -13.39
CA VAL A 49 7.59 0.59 -13.97
C VAL A 49 8.77 1.05 -13.14
N GLY A 50 9.78 1.62 -13.81
CA GLY A 50 10.89 2.31 -13.14
C GLY A 50 10.49 3.71 -12.63
N PRO A 51 11.37 4.40 -11.89
CA PRO A 51 11.16 5.80 -11.49
C PRO A 51 11.10 6.79 -12.68
N ASP A 52 11.50 6.34 -13.86
CA ASP A 52 11.38 7.02 -15.15
C ASP A 52 10.10 6.65 -15.93
N CYS A 53 9.22 5.83 -15.32
CA CYS A 53 7.98 5.32 -15.90
C CYS A 53 8.19 4.38 -17.10
N MET A 54 9.42 3.89 -17.31
CA MET A 54 9.67 2.84 -18.29
C MET A 54 9.11 1.52 -17.77
N VAL A 55 8.23 0.90 -18.56
CA VAL A 55 7.66 -0.42 -18.28
C VAL A 55 8.73 -1.49 -18.51
N TYR A 56 8.95 -2.37 -17.54
CA TYR A 56 9.84 -3.52 -17.68
C TYR A 56 9.15 -4.86 -17.40
N ASP A 57 7.93 -4.85 -16.86
CA ASP A 57 7.14 -6.06 -16.60
C ASP A 57 5.65 -5.82 -16.83
N SER A 58 4.87 -6.86 -17.10
CA SER A 58 3.42 -6.79 -17.34
C SER A 58 2.73 -8.06 -16.87
N PHE A 59 1.60 -7.90 -16.20
CA PHE A 59 0.90 -8.98 -15.52
C PHE A 59 -0.55 -9.08 -15.99
N GLN A 60 -1.12 -10.28 -15.87
CA GLN A 60 -2.53 -10.52 -16.18
C GLN A 60 -3.45 -9.95 -15.09
N SER A 61 -4.71 -9.67 -15.43
CA SER A 61 -5.66 -9.00 -14.54
C SER A 61 -6.07 -9.83 -13.33
N ASP A 62 -5.92 -11.15 -13.39
CA ASP A 62 -6.26 -12.10 -12.34
C ASP A 62 -5.12 -12.34 -11.33
N TRP A 63 -3.94 -11.78 -11.60
CA TRP A 63 -2.80 -11.88 -10.68
C TRP A 63 -3.00 -10.98 -9.48
N ASN A 64 -2.71 -11.53 -8.30
CA ASN A 64 -2.83 -10.83 -7.04
C ASN A 64 -1.58 -10.93 -6.16
N SER A 65 -0.50 -11.54 -6.66
CA SER A 65 0.73 -11.78 -5.90
C SER A 65 1.95 -11.34 -6.72
N TYR A 66 2.76 -10.47 -6.14
CA TYR A 66 3.87 -9.81 -6.81
C TYR A 66 5.11 -9.86 -5.94
N LEU A 67 6.27 -10.01 -6.56
CA LEU A 67 7.53 -10.20 -5.85
C LEU A 67 8.51 -9.07 -6.16
N ARG A 68 9.33 -8.70 -5.16
CA ARG A 68 10.51 -7.84 -5.33
C ARG A 68 10.21 -6.44 -5.90
N PHE A 69 9.05 -5.88 -5.54
CA PHE A 69 8.72 -4.48 -5.82
C PHE A 69 9.25 -3.54 -4.74
N ASN A 70 9.76 -2.37 -5.14
CA ASN A 70 10.26 -1.34 -4.24
C ASN A 70 9.20 -0.30 -3.84
N ALA A 71 8.13 -0.18 -4.63
CA ALA A 71 7.00 0.66 -4.30
C ALA A 71 5.68 0.12 -4.86
N ILE A 72 4.57 0.58 -4.26
CA ILE A 72 3.21 0.47 -4.81
C ILE A 72 2.76 1.88 -5.21
N GLY A 73 2.41 2.06 -6.48
CA GLY A 73 1.97 3.34 -7.05
C GLY A 73 0.45 3.41 -7.26
N ASP A 74 0.04 4.10 -8.32
CA ASP A 74 -1.38 4.24 -8.66
C ASP A 74 -1.93 2.89 -9.15
N LEU A 75 -2.89 2.35 -8.40
CA LEU A 75 -3.56 1.07 -8.68
C LEU A 75 -4.98 1.27 -9.20
N SER A 76 -5.33 2.45 -9.72
CA SER A 76 -6.71 2.76 -10.12
C SER A 76 -7.34 1.81 -11.15
N GLY A 77 -6.53 1.15 -11.98
CA GLY A 77 -6.96 0.08 -12.90
C GLY A 77 -6.91 -1.34 -12.33
N TYR A 78 -6.48 -1.53 -11.08
CA TYR A 78 -6.38 -2.85 -10.44
C TYR A 78 -7.77 -3.38 -10.06
N THR A 79 -8.11 -4.59 -10.50
CA THR A 79 -9.47 -5.13 -10.38
C THR A 79 -9.64 -6.18 -9.29
N GLN A 80 -8.56 -6.71 -8.74
CA GLN A 80 -8.64 -7.77 -7.74
C GLN A 80 -8.91 -7.20 -6.34
N PRO A 81 -9.64 -7.95 -5.49
CA PRO A 81 -9.90 -7.52 -4.12
C PRO A 81 -8.70 -7.65 -3.20
N ASN A 82 -7.76 -8.51 -3.57
CA ASN A 82 -6.58 -8.83 -2.79
C ASN A 82 -5.33 -8.42 -3.55
N LEU A 83 -4.35 -7.89 -2.83
CA LEU A 83 -2.99 -7.65 -3.32
C LEU A 83 -1.99 -8.19 -2.30
N SER A 84 -1.06 -9.02 -2.77
CA SER A 84 0.07 -9.52 -2.01
C SER A 84 1.36 -9.04 -2.66
N VAL A 85 2.23 -8.42 -1.87
CA VAL A 85 3.59 -8.04 -2.29
C VAL A 85 4.59 -8.68 -1.33
N ALA A 86 5.58 -9.38 -1.88
CA ALA A 86 6.52 -10.13 -1.06
C ALA A 86 7.98 -10.07 -1.51
N ASN A 87 8.89 -10.48 -0.61
CA ASN A 87 10.31 -10.70 -0.87
C ASN A 87 11.05 -9.44 -1.37
N ALA A 88 10.82 -8.30 -0.72
CA ALA A 88 11.47 -7.03 -1.06
C ALA A 88 12.41 -6.58 0.07
N SER A 89 13.56 -6.00 -0.27
CA SER A 89 14.44 -5.39 0.75
C SER A 89 13.87 -4.06 1.29
N PHE A 90 13.04 -3.40 0.48
CA PHE A 90 12.43 -2.12 0.78
C PHE A 90 11.11 -2.01 0.04
N LEU A 91 10.06 -1.51 0.69
CA LEU A 91 8.78 -1.18 0.07
C LEU A 91 8.25 0.17 0.60
N THR A 92 7.92 1.11 -0.29
CA THR A 92 7.19 2.34 0.06
C THR A 92 5.81 2.37 -0.59
N LEU A 93 4.83 2.91 0.12
CA LEU A 93 3.46 3.08 -0.37
C LEU A 93 3.09 4.56 -0.55
N ALA A 94 4.06 5.48 -0.53
CA ALA A 94 3.81 6.93 -0.54
C ALA A 94 2.98 7.42 -1.75
N LYS A 95 2.98 6.67 -2.86
CA LYS A 95 2.22 6.97 -4.09
C LYS A 95 1.06 6.01 -4.33
N ILE A 96 0.68 5.21 -3.33
CA ILE A 96 -0.45 4.30 -3.49
C ILE A 96 -1.71 5.09 -3.86
N LYS A 97 -2.51 4.51 -4.74
CA LYS A 97 -3.90 4.91 -4.96
C LYS A 97 -4.73 3.66 -5.11
N ALA A 98 -5.25 3.16 -4.01
CA ALA A 98 -6.03 1.94 -3.98
C ALA A 98 -7.41 2.20 -4.64
N PRO A 99 -7.81 1.36 -5.61
CA PRO A 99 -9.15 1.42 -6.16
C PRO A 99 -10.17 0.88 -5.13
N PRO A 100 -11.47 1.21 -5.28
CA PRO A 100 -12.52 0.67 -4.40
C PRO A 100 -12.62 -0.86 -4.39
N THR A 101 -12.12 -1.52 -5.44
CA THR A 101 -12.05 -2.98 -5.54
C THR A 101 -11.05 -3.58 -4.57
N LEU A 102 -9.91 -2.92 -4.31
CA LEU A 102 -8.84 -3.44 -3.49
C LEU A 102 -9.15 -3.23 -2.00
N THR A 103 -9.53 -4.31 -1.31
CA THR A 103 -9.92 -4.28 0.11
C THR A 103 -8.88 -4.92 1.01
N SER A 104 -8.03 -5.81 0.49
CA SER A 104 -7.00 -6.52 1.27
C SER A 104 -5.61 -6.32 0.71
N LEU A 105 -4.68 -5.88 1.59
CA LEU A 105 -3.27 -5.76 1.28
C LEU A 105 -2.43 -6.63 2.23
N THR A 106 -1.65 -7.54 1.66
CA THR A 106 -0.73 -8.42 2.37
C THR A 106 0.72 -8.11 1.98
N LEU A 107 1.56 -7.86 2.97
CA LEU A 107 2.98 -7.55 2.81
C LEU A 107 3.82 -8.60 3.53
N THR A 108 4.59 -9.38 2.77
CA THR A 108 5.28 -10.58 3.30
C THR A 108 6.78 -10.55 3.06
N ASN A 109 7.58 -10.87 4.08
CA ASN A 109 9.03 -10.99 3.96
C ASN A 109 9.67 -9.71 3.37
N ILE A 110 9.41 -8.58 4.01
CA ILE A 110 9.91 -7.26 3.57
C ILE A 110 10.85 -6.67 4.60
N SER A 111 12.12 -6.49 4.25
CA SER A 111 13.13 -6.05 5.22
C SER A 111 12.94 -4.62 5.71
N ARG A 112 12.19 -3.77 4.99
CA ARG A 112 11.82 -2.42 5.42
C ARG A 112 10.56 -1.93 4.71
N VAL A 113 9.51 -1.65 5.46
CA VAL A 113 8.27 -1.04 4.95
C VAL A 113 8.17 0.41 5.42
N HIS A 114 8.02 1.33 4.47
CA HIS A 114 7.81 2.76 4.71
C HIS A 114 6.34 3.13 4.49
N LEU A 115 5.67 3.48 5.59
CA LEU A 115 4.27 3.94 5.58
C LEU A 115 4.13 5.46 5.70
N ARG A 116 5.25 6.20 5.77
CA ARG A 116 5.23 7.66 5.91
C ARG A 116 4.83 8.33 4.59
N GLY A 117 4.01 9.37 4.69
CA GLY A 117 3.62 10.19 3.54
C GLY A 117 2.39 9.68 2.80
N ILE A 118 1.86 8.51 3.16
CA ILE A 118 0.56 8.04 2.68
C ILE A 118 -0.53 8.91 3.32
N GLN A 119 -1.39 9.49 2.51
CA GLN A 119 -2.61 10.13 2.97
C GLN A 119 -3.68 9.07 3.21
N ALA A 120 -4.47 9.21 4.28
CA ALA A 120 -5.54 8.26 4.62
C ALA A 120 -6.48 7.96 3.44
N THR A 121 -6.75 8.96 2.59
CA THR A 121 -7.62 8.86 1.41
C THR A 121 -7.03 8.05 0.25
N GLN A 122 -5.70 7.88 0.19
CA GLN A 122 -5.02 7.16 -0.91
C GLN A 122 -5.26 5.66 -0.87
N TRP A 123 -5.59 5.11 0.29
CA TRP A 123 -5.76 3.68 0.53
C TRP A 123 -6.97 3.38 1.42
N SER A 124 -7.92 4.33 1.47
CA SER A 124 -9.12 4.22 2.29
C SER A 124 -10.05 3.04 2.00
N PRO A 125 -10.05 2.40 0.81
CA PRO A 125 -10.83 1.19 0.60
C PRO A 125 -10.34 -0.03 1.38
N LEU A 126 -9.09 -0.03 1.85
CA LEU A 126 -8.53 -1.18 2.56
C LEU A 126 -9.29 -1.44 3.87
N THR A 127 -9.83 -2.65 3.98
CA THR A 127 -10.45 -3.20 5.19
C THR A 127 -9.50 -4.15 5.91
N ASP A 128 -8.54 -4.72 5.19
CA ASP A 128 -7.62 -5.74 5.70
C ASP A 128 -6.19 -5.33 5.36
N LEU A 129 -5.35 -5.19 6.40
CA LEU A 129 -3.94 -4.88 6.24
C LEU A 129 -3.10 -5.86 7.05
N LEU A 130 -2.33 -6.69 6.33
CA LEU A 130 -1.60 -7.80 6.91
C LEU A 130 -0.11 -7.66 6.64
N PHE A 131 0.70 -7.73 7.69
CA PHE A 131 2.14 -7.74 7.63
C PHE A 131 2.66 -9.05 8.21
N TYR A 132 3.45 -9.77 7.41
CA TYR A 132 4.06 -11.05 7.78
C TYR A 132 5.56 -10.98 7.60
N ASN A 133 6.34 -11.20 8.67
CA ASN A 133 7.80 -11.19 8.61
C ASN A 133 8.32 -9.93 7.89
N ALA A 134 7.82 -8.76 8.28
CA ALA A 134 8.11 -7.49 7.63
C ALA A 134 8.56 -6.45 8.65
N SER A 135 9.70 -5.79 8.45
CA SER A 135 10.14 -4.74 9.37
C SER A 135 9.44 -3.42 9.04
N ILE A 136 8.53 -3.00 9.90
CA ILE A 136 7.77 -1.76 9.72
C ILE A 136 8.35 -0.69 10.65
N MET A 137 8.67 0.47 10.10
CA MET A 137 8.96 1.64 10.93
C MET A 137 7.65 2.27 11.43
N LEU A 138 7.16 1.78 12.57
CA LEU A 138 5.99 2.38 13.20
C LEU A 138 6.34 3.73 13.80
N THR A 139 5.51 4.73 13.48
CA THR A 139 5.57 6.07 14.07
C THR A 139 4.16 6.50 14.41
N ASN A 140 3.99 7.42 15.36
CA ASN A 140 2.66 7.88 15.80
C ASN A 140 1.90 8.70 14.74
N ASN A 141 2.51 8.94 13.57
CA ASN A 141 1.96 9.78 12.51
C ASN A 141 1.44 8.97 11.30
N ILE A 142 1.34 7.65 11.42
CA ILE A 142 0.80 6.81 10.35
C ILE A 142 -0.68 7.15 10.17
N GLN A 143 -1.05 7.51 8.93
CA GLN A 143 -2.42 7.75 8.53
C GLN A 143 -3.03 6.44 8.03
N TRP A 144 -3.49 5.61 8.97
CA TRP A 144 -4.09 4.31 8.67
C TRP A 144 -5.33 4.43 7.76
N PRO A 145 -5.68 3.39 6.98
CA PRO A 145 -6.91 3.38 6.21
C PRO A 145 -8.13 3.54 7.14
N PRO A 146 -9.01 4.54 6.97
CA PRO A 146 -10.14 4.76 7.87
C PRO A 146 -11.15 3.59 7.84
N SER A 147 -11.16 2.79 6.78
CA SER A 147 -12.04 1.62 6.66
C SER A 147 -11.46 0.34 7.26
N LEU A 148 -10.25 0.38 7.83
CA LEU A 148 -9.58 -0.81 8.33
C LEU A 148 -10.43 -1.52 9.40
N ARG A 149 -10.64 -2.82 9.23
CA ARG A 149 -11.39 -3.72 10.14
C ARG A 149 -10.47 -4.78 10.75
N LEU A 150 -9.58 -5.33 9.93
CA LEU A 150 -8.57 -6.29 10.33
C LEU A 150 -7.17 -5.68 10.18
N ALA A 151 -6.42 -5.66 11.27
CA ALA A 151 -4.99 -5.36 11.25
C ALA A 151 -4.21 -6.57 11.76
N MET A 152 -3.25 -7.05 10.97
CA MET A 152 -2.38 -8.16 11.36
C MET A 152 -0.91 -7.76 11.28
N PHE A 153 -0.21 -8.02 12.38
CA PHE A 153 1.21 -7.80 12.56
C PHE A 153 1.83 -9.10 13.06
N ARG A 154 2.40 -9.89 12.18
CA ARG A 154 2.96 -11.20 12.52
C ARG A 154 4.46 -11.25 12.28
N ASP A 155 5.20 -11.65 13.31
CA ASP A 155 6.65 -11.85 13.25
C ASP A 155 7.38 -10.57 12.79
N ILE A 156 7.00 -9.39 13.31
CA ILE A 156 7.53 -8.10 12.86
C ILE A 156 8.30 -7.31 13.93
N ASP A 157 8.67 -7.98 15.03
CA ASP A 157 9.40 -7.39 16.16
C ASP A 157 8.68 -6.20 16.84
N LEU A 158 7.34 -6.20 16.90
CA LEU A 158 6.63 -5.16 17.66
C LEU A 158 6.96 -5.23 19.15
N ASN A 159 7.27 -4.09 19.75
CA ASN A 159 7.36 -3.95 21.21
C ASN A 159 6.06 -3.41 21.83
N ASN A 160 5.25 -2.68 21.06
CA ASN A 160 3.95 -2.16 21.46
C ASN A 160 2.95 -2.27 20.31
N ILE A 161 1.66 -2.23 20.61
CA ILE A 161 0.62 -2.09 19.59
C ILE A 161 0.79 -0.72 18.90
N PRO A 162 0.65 -0.64 17.56
CA PRO A 162 0.77 0.63 16.85
C PRO A 162 -0.26 1.66 17.33
N GLN A 163 0.20 2.88 17.61
CA GLN A 163 -0.69 3.98 17.93
C GLN A 163 -1.50 4.42 16.70
N GLY A 164 -2.70 4.95 16.98
CA GLY A 164 -3.54 5.57 15.96
C GLY A 164 -4.27 4.61 15.03
N LEU A 165 -4.25 3.29 15.32
CA LEU A 165 -5.16 2.35 14.64
C LEU A 165 -6.61 2.88 14.77
N PRO A 166 -7.39 2.89 13.68
CA PRO A 166 -8.69 3.53 13.69
C PRO A 166 -9.67 2.74 14.55
N SER A 167 -10.65 3.41 15.13
CA SER A 167 -11.71 2.78 15.95
C SER A 167 -12.60 1.82 15.15
N THR A 168 -12.44 1.75 13.83
CA THR A 168 -13.07 0.77 12.97
C THR A 168 -12.45 -0.62 13.05
N VAL A 169 -11.22 -0.75 13.60
CA VAL A 169 -10.57 -2.05 13.77
C VAL A 169 -11.33 -2.90 14.80
N GLN A 170 -11.79 -4.06 14.36
CA GLN A 170 -12.53 -5.04 15.14
C GLN A 170 -11.67 -6.27 15.45
N GLU A 171 -10.73 -6.60 14.55
CA GLU A 171 -9.84 -7.73 14.67
C GLU A 171 -8.38 -7.28 14.63
N LEU A 172 -7.62 -7.67 15.65
CA LEU A 172 -6.20 -7.38 15.77
C LEU A 172 -5.44 -8.68 16.04
N ALA A 173 -4.49 -9.00 15.19
CA ALA A 173 -3.59 -10.14 15.37
C ALA A 173 -2.14 -9.65 15.48
N VAL A 174 -1.47 -9.97 16.59
CA VAL A 174 -0.12 -9.48 16.94
C VAL A 174 0.85 -10.62 17.26
N GLN A 175 0.77 -11.71 16.50
CA GLN A 175 1.51 -12.96 16.73
C GLN A 175 3.02 -12.82 16.56
N GLY A 176 3.80 -13.53 17.38
CA GLY A 176 5.25 -13.67 17.17
C GLY A 176 6.01 -12.35 17.31
N ASN A 177 5.47 -11.40 18.07
CA ASN A 177 6.13 -10.14 18.37
C ASN A 177 6.79 -10.17 19.75
N LYS A 178 7.37 -9.03 20.16
CA LYS A 178 8.07 -8.81 21.43
C LYS A 178 7.30 -7.81 22.29
N LEU A 179 5.97 -7.88 22.23
CA LEU A 179 5.11 -6.94 22.94
C LEU A 179 5.49 -6.94 24.43
N VAL A 180 5.43 -5.78 25.08
CA VAL A 180 5.63 -5.66 26.54
C VAL A 180 4.35 -5.27 27.28
N ASP A 181 3.38 -4.72 26.55
CA ASP A 181 2.05 -4.38 27.03
C ASP A 181 1.03 -4.35 25.87
N LEU A 182 -0.23 -4.10 26.21
CA LEU A 182 -1.34 -3.94 25.26
C LEU A 182 -1.89 -2.50 25.25
N THR A 183 -1.03 -1.52 25.52
CA THR A 183 -1.40 -0.11 25.40
C THR A 183 -1.74 0.18 23.94
N TYR A 184 -2.75 1.01 23.69
CA TYR A 184 -3.22 1.43 22.36
C TYR A 184 -4.07 0.42 21.59
N LEU A 185 -4.76 -0.49 22.28
CA LEU A 185 -5.84 -1.26 21.65
C LEU A 185 -6.91 -0.33 21.03
N PRO A 186 -7.43 -0.65 19.84
CA PRO A 186 -8.58 0.06 19.26
C PRO A 186 -9.83 -0.04 20.15
N GLU A 187 -10.62 1.03 20.22
CA GLU A 187 -11.78 1.12 21.12
C GLU A 187 -12.89 0.09 20.84
N ASN A 188 -13.09 -0.30 19.57
CA ASN A 188 -14.13 -1.25 19.17
C ASN A 188 -13.59 -2.66 18.87
N LEU A 189 -12.43 -3.00 19.44
CA LEU A 189 -11.83 -4.31 19.23
C LEU A 189 -12.71 -5.42 19.84
N THR A 190 -13.13 -6.38 19.02
CA THR A 190 -13.94 -7.53 19.45
C THR A 190 -13.14 -8.82 19.47
N PHE A 191 -12.04 -8.90 18.71
CA PHE A 191 -11.16 -10.05 18.66
C PHE A 191 -9.69 -9.63 18.71
N LEU A 192 -8.99 -10.14 19.71
CA LEU A 192 -7.53 -10.01 19.86
C LEU A 192 -6.91 -11.39 19.77
N TYR A 193 -6.05 -11.60 18.79
CA TYR A 193 -5.19 -12.77 18.73
C TYR A 193 -3.75 -12.39 19.10
N GLU A 194 -3.34 -12.82 20.28
CA GLU A 194 -2.01 -12.57 20.87
C GLU A 194 -1.36 -13.92 21.18
N ALA A 195 -0.08 -14.07 20.85
CA ALA A 195 0.67 -15.32 21.04
C ALA A 195 2.12 -15.08 21.50
N SER A 196 2.44 -13.87 21.99
CA SER A 196 3.74 -13.47 22.52
C SER A 196 3.90 -13.69 24.04
N GLY A 197 2.87 -14.19 24.73
CA GLY A 197 2.99 -14.72 26.10
C GLY A 197 2.88 -13.67 27.21
N ILE A 198 2.46 -12.43 26.91
CA ILE A 198 2.18 -11.39 27.92
C ILE A 198 0.96 -11.72 28.76
N LEU A 199 0.01 -12.46 28.17
CA LEU A 199 -1.24 -12.86 28.83
C LEU A 199 -1.13 -14.21 29.57
N ALA A 200 0.10 -14.73 29.73
CA ALA A 200 0.38 -15.98 30.45
C ALA A 200 0.80 -15.73 31.91
#